data_AF-C8WWT9-F1
#
_entry.id   AF-C8WWT9-F1
#
_cell.length_a   1.000
_cell.length_b   1.000
_cell.length_c   1.000
_cell.angle_alpha   90.00
_cell.angle_beta   90.00
_cell.angle_gamma   90.00
#
_symmetry.space_group_name_H-M   'P 1'
#
loop_
_entity.id
_entity.type
_entity.pdbx_description
1 polymer ?
#
loop_
_entity_poly.entity_id
_entity_poly.type
_entity_poly.pdbx_seq_one_letter_code
_entity_poly.pdbx_strand_id
1 'polypeptide(L)'
;MSYPLGMLAFSGATKPFRYTTSYEEEEQMNQTPSILPIGGGCSSPSSSPSCGLYSICDFVSEYEDWAFFAECMMTTPIPASLILAQWGIESGWGKGDICNCHNPANQGSSCGVGSTCSVSGYKELCFCSLLDGVTSYANLMDNGYPFVACTYWYYANQGNYNEGVKQAAIALGQGYSNVASCNTYIDYCGWSGTPSPSRPRTWAQLHYDDGNGPGSALYNTIQANSCLSSLNSR
;
A
#
# COMPACT_ATOMS: atom_id res chain seq x y z
N MET A 1 58.33 -9.65 -51.75
CA MET A 1 57.23 -9.22 -52.63
C MET A 1 56.04 -10.09 -52.28
N SER A 2 54.97 -9.45 -51.82
CA SER A 2 53.87 -10.05 -51.06
C SER A 2 52.82 -10.70 -51.97
N TYR A 3 52.28 -11.82 -51.52
CA TYR A 3 51.12 -12.49 -52.12
C TYR A 3 49.82 -11.72 -51.81
N PRO A 4 48.85 -11.63 -52.74
CA PRO A 4 47.53 -11.10 -52.44
C PRO A 4 46.62 -12.20 -51.89
N LEU A 5 46.01 -11.94 -50.73
CA LEU A 5 44.92 -12.75 -50.17
C LEU A 5 43.58 -12.22 -50.72
N GLY A 6 42.83 -13.12 -51.34
CA GLY A 6 41.58 -12.85 -52.02
C GLY A 6 40.43 -12.47 -51.08
N MET A 7 39.65 -11.49 -51.53
CA MET A 7 38.31 -11.21 -51.05
C MET A 7 37.35 -12.32 -51.49
N LEU A 8 36.74 -13.02 -50.53
CA LEU A 8 35.57 -13.84 -50.77
C LEU A 8 34.32 -13.01 -50.47
N ALA A 9 33.51 -12.82 -51.52
CA ALA A 9 32.16 -12.29 -51.44
C ALA A 9 31.22 -13.35 -50.86
N PHE A 10 30.56 -13.04 -49.74
CA PHE A 10 29.39 -13.79 -49.27
C PHE A 10 28.13 -13.04 -49.66
N SER A 11 27.43 -13.55 -50.68
CA SER A 11 26.04 -13.18 -50.96
C SER A 11 25.14 -14.02 -50.04
N GLY A 12 24.52 -13.38 -49.05
CA GLY A 12 23.52 -13.99 -48.19
C GLY A 12 22.28 -13.10 -48.17
N ALA A 13 21.35 -13.36 -49.08
CA ALA A 13 20.04 -12.74 -49.09
C ALA A 13 19.26 -13.18 -47.82
N THR A 14 19.17 -12.28 -46.84
CA THR A 14 18.21 -12.41 -45.74
C THR A 14 16.94 -11.64 -46.14
N LYS A 15 15.83 -12.36 -46.19
CA LYS A 15 14.50 -11.80 -46.43
C LYS A 15 14.17 -10.77 -45.34
N PRO A 16 13.46 -9.67 -45.66
CA PRO A 16 13.02 -8.73 -44.64
C PRO A 16 12.06 -9.42 -43.67
N PHE A 17 12.40 -9.39 -42.39
CA PHE A 17 11.52 -9.77 -41.29
C PHE A 17 10.37 -8.76 -41.27
N ARG A 18 9.19 -9.19 -41.72
CA ARG A 18 7.95 -8.42 -41.53
C ARG A 18 7.55 -8.57 -40.06
N TYR A 19 7.65 -7.49 -39.30
CA TYR A 19 6.86 -7.34 -38.09
C TYR A 19 5.40 -7.15 -38.52
N THR A 20 4.62 -8.22 -38.50
CA THR A 20 3.16 -8.10 -38.41
C THR A 20 2.84 -7.88 -36.94
N THR A 21 2.56 -6.65 -36.56
CA THR A 21 1.88 -6.31 -35.31
C THR A 21 0.42 -6.75 -35.47
N SER A 22 0.11 -7.99 -35.06
CA SER A 22 -1.27 -8.39 -34.79
C SER A 22 -1.65 -7.90 -33.41
N TYR A 23 -2.47 -6.86 -33.40
CA TYR A 23 -3.11 -6.23 -32.24
C TYR A 23 -4.22 -7.13 -31.67
N GLU A 24 -3.91 -8.30 -31.11
CA GLU A 24 -4.93 -9.21 -30.57
C GLU A 24 -4.57 -9.88 -29.23
N GLU A 25 -3.75 -9.24 -28.38
CA GLU A 25 -3.49 -9.73 -26.99
C GLU A 25 -3.61 -8.63 -25.92
N GLU A 26 -4.58 -7.71 -26.02
CA GLU A 26 -4.89 -6.73 -24.95
C GLU A 26 -6.24 -6.99 -24.22
N GLU A 27 -6.91 -8.12 -24.43
CA GLU A 27 -8.23 -8.39 -23.82
C GLU A 27 -8.23 -9.42 -22.67
N GLN A 28 -7.12 -9.62 -21.94
CA GLN A 28 -7.13 -10.48 -20.74
C GLN A 28 -6.69 -9.84 -19.42
N MET A 29 -6.48 -8.52 -19.35
CA MET A 29 -6.18 -7.83 -18.08
C MET A 29 -7.26 -6.85 -17.59
N ASN A 30 -8.48 -6.90 -18.15
CA ASN A 30 -9.58 -6.02 -17.72
C ASN A 30 -10.65 -6.73 -16.87
N GLN A 31 -10.32 -7.89 -16.29
CA GLN A 31 -11.13 -8.44 -15.21
C GLN A 31 -10.56 -7.93 -13.89
N THR A 32 -10.87 -6.67 -13.57
CA THR A 32 -10.95 -6.28 -12.16
C THR A 32 -11.89 -7.30 -11.51
N PRO A 33 -11.45 -8.08 -10.51
CA PRO A 33 -12.38 -8.93 -9.78
C PRO A 33 -13.55 -8.04 -9.37
N SER A 34 -14.77 -8.42 -9.76
CA SER A 34 -15.96 -7.86 -9.14
C SER A 34 -15.90 -8.28 -7.67
N ILE A 35 -15.27 -7.45 -6.86
CA ILE A 35 -15.55 -7.39 -5.44
C ILE A 35 -17.03 -7.02 -5.42
N LEU A 36 -17.87 -8.02 -5.13
CA LEU A 36 -19.29 -7.79 -4.92
C LEU A 36 -19.42 -6.56 -4.03
N PRO A 37 -20.22 -5.54 -4.39
CA PRO A 37 -20.51 -4.48 -3.46
C PRO A 37 -21.18 -5.16 -2.27
N ILE A 38 -20.48 -5.24 -1.16
CA ILE A 38 -21.06 -5.69 0.10
C ILE A 38 -22.09 -4.61 0.42
N GLY A 39 -23.34 -4.85 0.02
CA GLY A 39 -24.49 -4.00 0.32
C GLY A 39 -24.88 -4.01 1.80
N GLY A 40 -23.97 -4.43 2.68
CA GLY A 40 -24.00 -4.14 4.11
C GLY A 40 -22.98 -3.04 4.36
N GLY A 41 -23.44 -1.84 4.70
CA GLY A 41 -22.52 -0.73 4.97
C GLY A 41 -21.47 -1.12 6.02
N CYS A 42 -20.23 -0.67 5.81
CA CYS A 42 -19.15 -0.85 6.76
C CYS A 42 -19.61 -0.30 8.12
N SER A 43 -19.77 -1.19 9.10
CA SER A 43 -20.24 -0.79 10.42
C SER A 43 -19.02 -0.51 11.29
N SER A 44 -18.91 0.72 11.80
CA SER A 44 -17.83 1.07 12.71
C SER A 44 -17.92 0.23 13.98
N PRO A 45 -16.79 -0.22 14.55
CA PRO A 45 -16.77 -0.93 15.82
C PRO A 45 -17.41 -0.09 16.94
N SER A 46 -18.13 -0.74 17.85
CA SER A 46 -18.82 -0.07 18.96
C SER A 46 -17.91 0.26 20.15
N SER A 47 -16.75 -0.38 20.23
CA SER A 47 -15.79 -0.20 21.33
C SER A 47 -14.60 0.63 20.89
N SER A 48 -14.27 1.63 21.71
CA SER A 48 -13.01 2.36 21.59
C SER A 48 -11.88 1.52 22.21
N PRO A 49 -10.78 1.31 21.48
CA PRO A 49 -9.57 0.72 22.01
C PRO A 49 -9.12 1.42 23.28
N SER A 50 -8.68 0.64 24.25
CA SER A 50 -7.94 1.14 25.39
C SER A 50 -6.56 1.66 24.94
N CYS A 51 -6.00 2.57 25.71
CA CYS A 51 -4.67 3.10 25.49
C CYS A 51 -3.62 2.33 26.31
N GLY A 52 -2.55 1.87 25.67
CA GLY A 52 -1.52 1.11 26.36
C GLY A 52 -0.35 0.71 25.46
N LEU A 53 0.73 0.25 26.09
CA LEU A 53 1.75 -0.50 25.36
C LEU A 53 1.25 -1.94 25.21
N TYR A 54 0.98 -2.32 23.99
CA TYR A 54 0.54 -3.68 23.68
C TYR A 54 1.71 -4.55 23.22
N SER A 55 1.59 -5.85 23.49
CA SER A 55 2.25 -6.79 22.60
C SER A 55 1.62 -6.69 21.20
N ILE A 56 2.32 -7.14 20.15
CA ILE A 56 1.75 -7.08 18.79
C ILE A 56 0.40 -7.81 18.72
N CYS A 57 0.26 -8.94 19.40
CA CYS A 57 -1.00 -9.70 19.38
C CYS A 57 -2.12 -9.00 20.15
N ASP A 58 -1.83 -8.35 21.28
CA ASP A 58 -2.84 -7.56 22.00
C ASP A 58 -3.28 -6.36 21.15
N PHE A 59 -2.33 -5.71 20.44
CA PHE A 59 -2.64 -4.63 19.51
C PHE A 59 -3.55 -5.11 18.38
N VAL A 60 -3.23 -6.26 17.78
CA VAL A 60 -4.07 -6.87 16.72
C VAL A 60 -5.46 -7.14 17.27
N SER A 61 -5.59 -7.78 18.44
CA SER A 61 -6.90 -8.07 19.03
C SER A 61 -7.72 -6.82 19.32
N GLU A 62 -7.07 -5.71 19.68
CA GLU A 62 -7.76 -4.47 20.03
C GLU A 62 -8.20 -3.66 18.79
N TYR A 63 -7.43 -3.75 17.69
CA TYR A 63 -7.62 -2.92 16.50
C TYR A 63 -8.09 -3.70 15.25
N GLU A 64 -8.24 -5.02 15.30
CA GLU A 64 -8.62 -5.82 14.12
C GLU A 64 -9.94 -5.37 13.49
N ASP A 65 -10.98 -5.15 14.29
CA ASP A 65 -12.27 -4.68 13.79
C ASP A 65 -12.17 -3.28 13.16
N TRP A 66 -11.28 -2.43 13.67
CA TRP A 66 -11.00 -1.12 13.11
C TRP A 66 -10.23 -1.21 11.78
N ALA A 67 -9.30 -2.16 11.66
CA ALA A 67 -8.60 -2.42 10.42
C ALA A 67 -9.53 -2.99 9.35
N PHE A 68 -10.43 -3.92 9.71
CA PHE A 68 -11.46 -4.42 8.79
C PHE A 68 -12.47 -3.35 8.40
N PHE A 69 -12.83 -2.45 9.33
CA PHE A 69 -13.64 -1.28 9.00
C PHE A 69 -12.92 -0.39 7.98
N ALA A 70 -11.64 -0.10 8.17
CA ALA A 70 -10.84 0.66 7.21
C ALA A 70 -10.76 -0.03 5.84
N GLU A 71 -10.50 -1.34 5.83
CA GLU A 71 -10.45 -2.17 4.62
C GLU A 71 -11.77 -2.10 3.84
N CYS A 72 -12.90 -2.26 4.53
CA CYS A 72 -14.24 -2.18 3.95
C CYS A 72 -14.53 -0.81 3.32
N MET A 73 -13.97 0.27 3.86
CA MET A 73 -14.17 1.62 3.34
C MET A 73 -13.43 1.90 2.02
N MET A 74 -12.40 1.12 1.70
CA MET A 74 -11.60 1.32 0.50
C MET A 74 -12.29 0.70 -0.73
N THR A 75 -12.24 1.37 -1.87
CA THR A 75 -12.75 0.79 -3.13
C THR A 75 -11.91 -0.41 -3.57
N THR A 76 -10.60 -0.33 -3.33
CA THR A 76 -9.65 -1.42 -3.54
C THR A 76 -8.91 -1.68 -2.22
N PRO A 77 -9.32 -2.70 -1.45
CA PRO A 77 -8.77 -2.92 -0.12
C PRO A 77 -7.31 -3.38 -0.15
N ILE A 78 -6.58 -3.03 0.90
CA ILE A 78 -5.31 -3.65 1.29
C ILE A 78 -5.57 -4.56 2.50
N PRO A 79 -4.80 -5.65 2.66
CA PRO A 79 -5.05 -6.61 3.73
C PRO A 79 -4.91 -5.96 5.12
N ALA A 80 -5.81 -6.32 6.04
CA ALA A 80 -5.76 -5.85 7.43
C ALA A 80 -4.40 -6.08 8.12
N SER A 81 -3.64 -7.12 7.74
CA SER A 81 -2.28 -7.33 8.24
C SER A 81 -1.35 -6.16 7.94
N LEU A 82 -1.44 -5.59 6.74
CA LEU A 82 -0.64 -4.44 6.32
C LEU A 82 -1.09 -3.17 7.04
N ILE A 83 -2.40 -2.97 7.17
CA ILE A 83 -2.99 -1.85 7.92
C ILE A 83 -2.50 -1.87 9.37
N LEU A 84 -2.67 -2.99 10.08
CA LEU A 84 -2.31 -3.13 11.48
C LEU A 84 -0.80 -3.07 11.72
N ALA A 85 0.01 -3.65 10.84
CA ALA A 85 1.46 -3.52 10.94
C ALA A 85 1.89 -2.07 10.78
N GLN A 86 1.25 -1.34 9.86
CA GLN A 86 1.53 0.07 9.67
C GLN A 86 1.13 0.90 10.90
N TRP A 87 -0.11 0.74 11.37
CA TRP A 87 -0.59 1.46 12.54
C TRP A 87 0.24 1.12 13.78
N GLY A 88 0.60 -0.14 13.96
CA GLY A 88 1.45 -0.60 15.05
C GLY A 88 2.84 0.04 15.01
N ILE A 89 3.50 0.08 13.85
CA ILE A 89 4.83 0.70 13.73
C ILE A 89 4.76 2.21 13.97
N GLU A 90 3.82 2.92 13.35
CA GLU A 90 3.71 4.39 13.46
C GLU A 90 3.26 4.83 14.85
N SER A 91 2.38 4.08 15.50
CA SER A 91 1.92 4.38 16.86
C SER A 91 2.83 3.82 17.96
N GLY A 92 3.80 2.97 17.63
CA GLY A 92 4.55 2.22 18.65
C GLY A 92 3.67 1.23 19.42
N TRP A 93 2.78 0.53 18.70
CA TRP A 93 1.91 -0.56 19.15
C TRP A 93 0.90 -0.12 20.23
N GLY A 94 0.14 0.94 19.92
CA GLY A 94 -0.90 1.49 20.81
C GLY A 94 -0.45 2.67 21.67
N LYS A 95 0.78 3.16 21.46
CA LYS A 95 1.30 4.39 22.04
C LYS A 95 1.05 5.59 21.12
N GLY A 96 1.60 6.75 21.50
CA GLY A 96 1.73 7.90 20.61
C GLY A 96 0.39 8.41 20.10
N ASP A 97 0.31 8.58 18.79
CA ASP A 97 -0.74 9.39 18.17
C ASP A 97 -2.07 8.66 18.00
N ILE A 98 -2.08 7.31 17.92
CA ILE A 98 -3.33 6.55 17.84
C ILE A 98 -4.17 6.69 19.11
N CYS A 99 -3.50 6.75 20.26
CA CYS A 99 -4.15 6.89 21.56
C CYS A 99 -4.49 8.36 21.85
N ASN A 100 -3.51 9.25 21.73
CA ASN A 100 -3.65 10.63 22.22
C ASN A 100 -4.28 11.58 21.20
N CYS A 101 -4.16 11.23 19.92
CA CYS A 101 -4.57 12.06 18.79
C CYS A 101 -5.46 11.31 17.81
N HIS A 102 -5.89 10.09 18.15
CA HIS A 102 -6.72 9.25 17.29
C HIS A 102 -6.18 9.11 15.86
N ASN A 103 -4.86 9.17 15.69
CA ASN A 103 -4.19 9.16 14.40
C ASN A 103 -3.40 7.85 14.22
N PRO A 104 -4.02 6.81 13.66
CA PRO A 104 -3.46 5.47 13.67
C PRO A 104 -2.18 5.32 12.83
N ALA A 105 -2.07 6.04 11.72
CA ALA A 105 -0.93 5.97 10.80
C ALA A 105 -0.04 7.21 10.84
N ASN A 106 -0.16 8.01 11.89
CA ASN A 106 0.56 9.27 12.07
C ASN A 106 0.51 10.22 10.86
N GLN A 107 -0.69 10.37 10.30
CA GLN A 107 -0.98 11.14 9.10
C GLN A 107 -0.72 12.63 9.32
N GLY A 108 -0.11 13.28 8.32
CA GLY A 108 0.08 14.74 8.31
C GLY A 108 -1.10 15.54 7.74
N SER A 109 -2.18 14.89 7.29
CA SER A 109 -3.33 15.55 6.66
C SER A 109 -4.64 14.78 6.90
N SER A 110 -5.78 15.48 6.83
CA SER A 110 -7.09 14.99 7.29
C SER A 110 -7.95 14.33 6.22
N CYS A 111 -7.57 14.53 4.96
CA CYS A 111 -7.92 13.64 3.85
C CYS A 111 -9.36 13.19 3.75
N GLY A 112 -10.20 14.18 3.42
CA GLY A 112 -11.63 14.00 3.27
C GLY A 112 -12.40 14.06 4.60
N VAL A 113 -11.71 14.20 5.73
CA VAL A 113 -12.33 14.35 7.06
C VAL A 113 -12.21 15.80 7.53
N GLY A 114 -13.34 16.34 8.01
CA GLY A 114 -13.45 17.72 8.51
C GLY A 114 -13.22 17.86 10.03
N SER A 115 -13.32 16.77 10.78
CA SER A 115 -13.23 16.71 12.24
C SER A 115 -11.79 16.50 12.71
N THR A 116 -11.01 17.58 12.74
CA THR A 116 -9.69 17.60 13.37
C THR A 116 -9.75 18.39 14.68
N CYS A 117 -9.00 17.93 15.66
CA CYS A 117 -8.98 18.51 17.00
C CYS A 117 -7.58 19.06 17.26
N SER A 118 -7.47 20.32 17.69
CA SER A 118 -6.17 20.88 18.07
C SER A 118 -5.76 20.32 19.43
N VAL A 119 -4.77 19.45 19.46
CA VAL A 119 -4.14 18.98 20.70
C VAL A 119 -2.81 19.71 20.86
N SER A 120 -2.70 20.51 21.92
CA SER A 120 -1.47 21.28 22.20
C SER A 120 -0.28 20.33 22.41
N GLY A 121 0.83 20.59 21.72
CA GLY A 121 2.09 19.86 21.89
C GLY A 121 2.32 18.72 20.90
N TYR A 122 1.36 18.39 20.03
CA TYR A 122 1.54 17.43 18.94
C TYR A 122 1.93 18.14 17.65
N LYS A 123 2.91 17.59 16.92
CA LYS A 123 3.34 18.14 15.62
C LYS A 123 2.45 17.63 14.49
N GLU A 124 1.78 16.52 14.76
CA GLU A 124 1.01 15.74 13.81
C GLU A 124 -0.47 16.05 13.92
N LEU A 125 -1.23 15.62 12.91
CA LEU A 125 -2.66 15.84 12.89
C LEU A 125 -3.32 15.03 13.99
N CYS A 126 -4.23 15.66 14.73
CA CYS A 126 -5.07 14.96 15.71
C CYS A 126 -6.52 14.99 15.25
N PHE A 127 -7.17 13.84 15.36
CA PHE A 127 -8.58 13.64 15.04
C PHE A 127 -9.41 13.69 16.31
N CYS A 128 -10.68 14.07 16.17
CA CYS A 128 -11.58 14.16 17.31
C CYS A 128 -12.09 12.80 17.81
N SER A 129 -11.98 11.77 16.99
CA SER A 129 -12.32 10.39 17.33
C SER A 129 -11.47 9.40 16.55
N LEU A 130 -11.37 8.15 17.04
CA LEU A 130 -10.72 7.08 16.28
C LEU A 130 -11.43 6.80 14.96
N LEU A 131 -12.76 6.93 14.93
CA LEU A 131 -13.54 6.81 13.70
C LEU A 131 -13.09 7.81 12.63
N ASP A 132 -12.89 9.08 13.00
CA ASP A 132 -12.40 10.11 12.10
C ASP A 132 -10.99 9.78 11.57
N GLY A 133 -10.09 9.34 12.44
CA GLY A 133 -8.72 9.00 12.05
C GLY A 133 -8.63 7.76 11.15
N VAL A 134 -9.42 6.73 11.44
CA VAL A 134 -9.52 5.52 10.61
C VAL A 134 -10.16 5.85 9.26
N THR A 135 -11.19 6.69 9.24
CA THR A 135 -11.82 7.18 8.00
C THR A 135 -10.83 7.97 7.15
N SER A 136 -10.07 8.88 7.77
CA SER A 136 -9.00 9.63 7.09
C SER A 136 -7.95 8.69 6.50
N TYR A 137 -7.55 7.66 7.25
CA TYR A 137 -6.59 6.67 6.79
C TYR A 137 -7.11 5.92 5.55
N ALA A 138 -8.37 5.44 5.60
CA ALA A 138 -8.96 4.73 4.47
C ALA A 138 -9.02 5.60 3.21
N ASN A 139 -9.48 6.85 3.33
CA ASN A 139 -9.50 7.81 2.22
C ASN A 139 -8.09 8.08 1.66
N LEU A 140 -7.10 8.15 2.54
CA LEU A 140 -5.69 8.32 2.19
C LEU A 140 -5.16 7.13 1.39
N MET A 141 -5.42 5.91 1.83
CA MET A 141 -4.99 4.72 1.09
C MET A 141 -5.69 4.60 -0.27
N ASP A 142 -6.98 4.90 -0.32
CA ASP A 142 -7.80 4.76 -1.52
C ASP A 142 -7.48 5.82 -2.59
N ASN A 143 -7.31 7.09 -2.19
CA ASN A 143 -7.12 8.19 -3.15
C ASN A 143 -5.66 8.63 -3.29
N GLY A 144 -4.89 8.57 -2.21
CA GLY A 144 -3.49 9.01 -2.19
C GLY A 144 -2.51 7.89 -2.53
N TYR A 145 -2.81 6.65 -2.15
CA TYR A 145 -1.89 5.52 -2.32
C TYR A 145 -2.55 4.31 -3.01
N PRO A 146 -3.37 4.49 -4.06
CA PRO A 146 -4.08 3.39 -4.73
C PRO A 146 -3.12 2.34 -5.32
N PHE A 147 -1.89 2.76 -5.64
CA PHE A 147 -0.85 1.87 -6.13
C PHE A 147 -0.46 0.79 -5.12
N VAL A 148 -0.66 0.99 -3.82
CA VAL A 148 -0.40 -0.03 -2.78
C VAL A 148 -1.38 -1.18 -2.92
N ALA A 149 -2.68 -0.86 -3.02
CA ALA A 149 -3.74 -1.84 -3.24
C ALA A 149 -3.60 -2.53 -4.60
N CYS A 150 -3.36 -1.76 -5.67
CA CYS A 150 -3.10 -2.32 -6.99
C CYS A 150 -1.92 -3.30 -6.98
N THR A 151 -0.82 -2.96 -6.30
CA THR A 151 0.35 -3.83 -6.21
C THR A 151 0.03 -5.11 -5.44
N TYR A 152 -0.68 -5.02 -4.31
CA TYR A 152 -1.14 -6.20 -3.58
C TYR A 152 -1.94 -7.14 -4.50
N TRP A 153 -2.98 -6.62 -5.15
CA TRP A 153 -3.89 -7.40 -5.98
C TRP A 153 -3.24 -7.95 -7.25
N TYR A 154 -2.25 -7.26 -7.82
CA TYR A 154 -1.48 -7.77 -8.96
C TYR A 154 -0.87 -9.15 -8.66
N TYR A 155 -0.30 -9.35 -7.47
CA TYR A 155 0.28 -10.63 -7.06
C TYR A 155 -0.76 -11.57 -6.43
N ALA A 156 -1.71 -11.04 -5.66
CA ALA A 156 -2.75 -11.85 -5.02
C ALA A 156 -3.65 -12.55 -6.06
N ASN A 157 -4.00 -11.88 -7.16
CA ASN A 157 -4.78 -12.47 -8.26
C ASN A 157 -4.05 -13.60 -9.00
N GLN A 158 -2.74 -13.73 -8.81
CA GLN A 158 -1.93 -14.86 -9.30
C GLN A 158 -1.82 -15.99 -8.26
N GLY A 159 -2.59 -15.91 -7.17
CA GLY A 159 -2.55 -16.85 -6.05
C GLY A 159 -1.40 -16.63 -5.07
N ASN A 160 -0.65 -15.52 -5.19
CA ASN A 160 0.53 -15.24 -4.36
C ASN A 160 0.30 -14.10 -3.37
N TYR A 161 -0.55 -14.34 -2.37
CA TYR A 161 -0.92 -13.37 -1.34
C TYR A 161 0.28 -12.85 -0.54
N ASN A 162 1.23 -13.73 -0.18
CA ASN A 162 2.41 -13.32 0.58
C ASN A 162 3.33 -12.38 -0.22
N GLU A 163 3.55 -12.66 -1.50
CA GLU A 163 4.27 -11.71 -2.36
C GLU A 163 3.46 -10.42 -2.56
N GLY A 164 2.14 -10.50 -2.64
CA GLY A 164 1.26 -9.33 -2.62
C GLY A 164 1.49 -8.44 -1.40
N VAL A 165 1.46 -9.02 -0.19
CA VAL A 165 1.73 -8.27 1.06
C VAL A 165 3.12 -7.65 1.04
N LYS A 166 4.13 -8.41 0.63
CA LYS A 166 5.52 -7.93 0.52
C LYS A 166 5.64 -6.75 -0.43
N GLN A 167 5.08 -6.87 -1.64
CA GLN A 167 5.19 -5.85 -2.68
C GLN A 167 4.36 -4.61 -2.34
N ALA A 168 3.21 -4.78 -1.68
CA ALA A 168 2.45 -3.69 -1.12
C ALA A 168 3.22 -2.97 0.00
N ALA A 169 3.87 -3.70 0.91
CA ALA A 169 4.73 -3.10 1.93
C ALA A 169 5.91 -2.32 1.34
N ILE A 170 6.56 -2.86 0.29
CA ILE A 170 7.61 -2.16 -0.46
C ILE A 170 7.04 -0.89 -1.11
N ALA A 171 5.93 -1.01 -1.85
CA ALA A 171 5.33 0.11 -2.55
C ALA A 171 4.91 1.21 -1.57
N LEU A 172 4.33 0.81 -0.45
CA LEU A 172 4.06 1.68 0.69
C LEU A 172 5.38 2.37 1.04
N GLY A 173 6.41 1.64 1.50
CA GLY A 173 7.70 2.17 1.98
C GLY A 173 8.39 3.13 1.01
N GLN A 174 8.32 2.83 -0.28
CA GLN A 174 8.87 3.65 -1.36
C GLN A 174 8.01 4.89 -1.67
N GLY A 175 6.72 4.83 -1.39
CA GLY A 175 5.75 5.85 -1.81
C GLY A 175 5.45 5.81 -3.32
N TYR A 176 5.76 4.72 -4.01
CA TYR A 176 5.40 4.45 -5.42
C TYR A 176 5.44 2.93 -5.69
N SER A 177 4.93 2.45 -6.83
CA SER A 177 5.01 1.03 -7.20
C SER A 177 6.03 0.76 -8.31
N ASN A 178 6.70 -0.40 -8.24
CA ASN A 178 7.51 -0.90 -9.36
C ASN A 178 6.67 -1.68 -10.38
N VAL A 179 5.40 -1.95 -10.09
CA VAL A 179 4.45 -2.56 -11.02
C VAL A 179 3.94 -1.47 -11.96
N ALA A 180 4.32 -1.54 -13.24
CA ALA A 180 4.05 -0.48 -14.21
C ALA A 180 2.55 -0.15 -14.34
N SER A 181 1.67 -1.15 -14.29
CA SER A 181 0.21 -0.97 -14.35
C SER A 181 -0.38 -0.29 -13.11
N CYS A 182 0.37 -0.17 -12.02
CA CYS A 182 -0.09 0.42 -10.77
C CYS A 182 0.36 1.87 -10.57
N ASN A 183 1.20 2.43 -11.44
CA ASN A 183 1.63 3.82 -11.34
C ASN A 183 0.59 4.77 -11.94
N THR A 184 -0.50 4.99 -11.20
CA THR A 184 -1.57 5.92 -11.59
C THR A 184 -1.29 7.34 -11.10
N TYR A 185 -1.95 8.32 -11.72
CA TYR A 185 -2.03 9.67 -11.16
C TYR A 185 -2.79 9.62 -9.84
N ILE A 186 -2.31 10.36 -8.83
CA ILE A 186 -2.98 10.52 -7.54
C ILE A 186 -3.29 12.00 -7.34
N ASP A 187 -4.45 12.28 -6.76
CA ASP A 187 -4.87 13.59 -6.30
C ASP A 187 -5.28 13.43 -4.84
N TYR A 188 -4.48 14.00 -3.94
CA TYR A 188 -4.59 13.72 -2.52
C TYR A 188 -4.08 14.89 -1.67
N CYS A 189 -4.98 15.41 -0.82
CA CYS A 189 -4.66 16.23 0.34
C CYS A 189 -3.72 17.42 0.07
N GLY A 190 -3.94 18.09 -1.06
CA GLY A 190 -3.15 19.25 -1.49
C GLY A 190 -1.97 18.92 -2.39
N TRP A 191 -1.79 17.65 -2.77
CA TRP A 191 -0.80 17.20 -3.74
C TRP A 191 -1.47 16.49 -4.91
N SER A 192 -0.96 16.74 -6.12
CA SER A 192 -1.44 16.10 -7.34
C SER A 192 -0.26 15.72 -8.24
N GLY A 193 -0.22 14.49 -8.75
CA GLY A 193 0.88 14.01 -9.59
C GLY A 193 0.97 12.50 -9.70
N THR A 194 2.06 12.01 -10.29
CA THR A 194 2.34 10.56 -10.36
C THR A 194 3.39 10.19 -9.31
N PRO A 195 3.16 9.15 -8.48
CA PRO A 195 4.17 8.62 -7.57
C PRO A 195 5.47 8.28 -8.29
N SER A 196 6.62 8.60 -7.69
CA SER A 196 7.91 8.34 -8.32
C SER A 196 9.04 8.19 -7.30
N PRO A 197 10.17 7.58 -7.70
CA PRO A 197 11.37 7.53 -6.85
C PRO A 197 11.93 8.90 -6.45
N SER A 198 11.65 9.95 -7.23
CA SER A 198 12.12 11.32 -6.96
C SER A 198 11.23 12.10 -5.99
N ARG A 199 10.05 11.55 -5.65
CA ARG A 199 9.10 12.14 -4.70
C ARG A 199 8.51 11.04 -3.79
N PRO A 200 9.36 10.30 -3.05
CA PRO A 200 8.92 9.15 -2.30
C PRO A 200 8.18 9.62 -1.04
N ARG A 201 6.85 9.54 -1.08
CA ARG A 201 5.94 9.60 0.08
C ARG A 201 5.88 10.95 0.84
N THR A 202 4.67 11.42 1.14
CA THR A 202 4.46 12.68 1.91
C THR A 202 3.79 12.52 3.27
N TRP A 203 3.35 11.32 3.65
CA TRP A 203 2.33 11.15 4.70
C TRP A 203 2.72 10.31 5.92
N ALA A 204 3.68 9.39 5.79
CA ALA A 204 4.14 8.57 6.90
C ALA A 204 5.54 9.01 7.32
N GLN A 205 5.77 9.13 8.63
CA GLN A 205 7.02 9.63 9.18
C GLN A 205 8.15 8.59 9.11
N LEU A 206 7.80 7.31 9.22
CA LEU A 206 8.78 6.23 9.19
C LEU A 206 8.94 5.71 7.75
N HIS A 207 10.19 5.49 7.34
CA HIS A 207 10.53 4.98 6.01
C HIS A 207 10.27 3.47 5.85
N TYR A 208 9.78 2.80 6.89
CA TYR A 208 9.58 1.34 6.97
C TYR A 208 10.78 0.51 6.48
N ASP A 209 11.98 1.02 6.70
CA ASP A 209 13.24 0.37 6.38
C ASP A 209 13.95 -0.01 7.68
N ASP A 210 14.23 -1.29 7.86
CA ASP A 210 14.98 -1.85 8.99
C ASP A 210 16.44 -2.17 8.64
N GLY A 211 16.95 -1.55 7.57
CA GLY A 211 18.27 -1.81 6.98
C GLY A 211 18.25 -2.79 5.81
N ASN A 212 17.07 -3.37 5.49
CA ASN A 212 16.89 -4.32 4.39
C ASN A 212 16.12 -3.74 3.19
N GLY A 213 15.87 -2.43 3.19
CA GLY A 213 15.26 -1.70 2.10
C GLY A 213 13.83 -1.23 2.37
N PRO A 214 13.22 -0.51 1.43
CA PRO A 214 11.91 0.10 1.64
C PRO A 214 10.82 -0.95 1.93
N GLY A 215 10.05 -0.72 3.01
CA GLY A 215 8.95 -1.60 3.40
C GLY A 215 9.36 -2.90 4.08
N SER A 216 10.67 -3.16 4.25
CA SER A 216 11.15 -4.39 4.89
C SER A 216 10.70 -4.49 6.34
N ALA A 217 10.69 -3.39 7.09
CA ALA A 217 10.26 -3.38 8.48
C ALA A 217 8.80 -3.84 8.63
N LEU A 218 7.92 -3.41 7.73
CA LEU A 218 6.51 -3.83 7.70
C LEU A 218 6.39 -5.31 7.38
N TYR A 219 6.97 -5.75 6.26
CA TYR A 219 6.84 -7.13 5.82
C TYR A 219 7.44 -8.11 6.84
N ASN A 220 8.63 -7.82 7.36
CA ASN A 220 9.29 -8.64 8.37
C ASN A 220 8.45 -8.71 9.65
N THR A 221 7.87 -7.60 10.08
CA THR A 221 6.95 -7.56 11.24
C THR A 221 5.72 -8.45 11.02
N ILE A 222 5.11 -8.40 9.84
CA ILE A 222 3.95 -9.23 9.49
C ILE A 222 4.34 -10.71 9.51
N GLN A 223 5.46 -11.09 8.88
CA GLN A 223 5.89 -12.49 8.77
C GLN A 223 6.36 -13.07 10.11
N ALA A 224 6.98 -12.25 10.97
CA ALA A 224 7.48 -12.70 12.26
C ALA A 224 6.38 -12.88 13.31
N ASN A 225 5.15 -12.40 13.04
CA ASN A 225 4.07 -12.41 14.00
C ASN A 225 2.86 -13.21 13.49
N SER A 226 2.47 -14.26 14.21
CA SER A 226 1.35 -15.13 13.82
C SER A 226 -0.01 -14.41 13.86
N CYS A 227 -0.19 -13.42 14.74
CA CYS A 227 -1.44 -12.65 14.84
C CYS A 227 -1.62 -11.76 13.61
N LEU A 228 -0.55 -11.15 13.09
CA LEU A 228 -0.59 -10.39 11.83
C LEU A 228 -0.65 -11.30 10.59
N SER A 229 0.26 -12.28 10.47
CA SER A 229 0.33 -13.13 9.26
C SER A 229 -0.93 -13.97 9.02
N SER A 230 -1.70 -14.29 10.06
CA SER A 230 -3.01 -14.97 9.93
C SER A 230 -4.07 -14.15 9.19
N LEU A 231 -3.83 -12.85 8.99
CA LEU A 231 -4.72 -11.91 8.29
C LEU A 231 -4.31 -11.69 6.82
N ASN A 232 -3.25 -12.33 6.30
CA ASN A 232 -2.74 -12.10 4.94
C ASN A 232 -3.64 -12.64 3.82
N SER A 233 -4.55 -13.55 4.14
CA SER A 233 -5.32 -14.36 3.17
C SER A 233 -6.83 -14.29 3.39
N ARG A 234 -7.28 -13.29 4.14
CA ARG A 234 -8.71 -13.01 4.32
C ARG A 234 -9.11 -11.94 3.32
#